data_AF-A0A924PAC1-F1
#
_entry.id   AF-A0A924PAC1-F1
#
_cell.length_a   1.000
_cell.length_b   1.000
_cell.length_c   1.000
_cell.angle_alpha   90.00
_cell.angle_beta   90.00
_cell.angle_gamma   90.00
#
_symmetry.space_group_name_H-M   'P 1'
#
loop_
_entity.id
_entity.type
_entity.pdbx_description
1 polymer ?
#
loop_
_entity_poly.entity_id
_entity_poly.type
_entity_poly.pdbx_seq_one_letter_code
_entity_poly.pdbx_strand_id
1 'polypeptide(L)'
;MKIFINLTLLLAATLLVSGCEFHKMKPARDEGLSAGQASQVSYQMVKKRVFTQYCITCHGNSGGISLDSYGSVKQNIAAIETVALITHTMPKNGSLPQSEQDLLASWIKAGAPEQPVPVGVGAPQSLKPTFVSIKRTIFDTRCLSCHAPGQSASAVPLTSLKDLLDSPRGLLSPGNSEASSLYTSLIRTDSQKMPPSPGAVSQEEISVIEKWINIGAPEGDEGLSRPIPPSLLSYQFVRASVFEPRCLSCHGNGSALGGVSLESYESVKQYTFTISQVALLERRMPPTSPLSGTESDILAAWILAGAPLHAGDAPTGNVPPGRPDVTKISYAYLKERVFVPRCLGCHGTSGGVNLETYVQVKENLGKITVAALIDKTMPKGGPLSNDEADLLKAWIKAGAPEGPVPPADSLKPTFTSLKKNIFEPKCLTCHSGAVPKGDVSFETLQKLKSSPRQPLSMEDAGDPMSSGLYLILTHADPKRRMPPAGSGNPLKPEEIEVIKQWIKLGAPADEGTPTPSPAPVPSRSPPPAPAPSPSPLPSRNPAPLPSGVPVPIPSVGEELARP
;
A
#
# COMPACT_ATOMS: atom_id res chain seq x y z
N MET A 1 -22.45 53.84 -79.68
CA MET A 1 -22.32 55.31 -79.63
C MET A 1 -22.75 55.73 -78.24
N LYS A 2 -21.82 56.25 -77.41
CA LYS A 2 -21.98 57.26 -76.33
C LYS A 2 -23.05 56.98 -75.22
N ILE A 3 -22.95 57.26 -73.91
CA ILE A 3 -22.11 58.09 -73.01
C ILE A 3 -22.87 58.01 -71.64
N PHE A 4 -22.18 57.82 -70.49
CA PHE A 4 -22.36 58.44 -69.14
C PHE A 4 -23.77 58.61 -68.47
N ILE A 5 -24.04 58.78 -67.16
CA ILE A 5 -23.35 59.12 -65.89
C ILE A 5 -24.25 58.75 -64.67
N ASN A 6 -23.60 58.57 -63.52
CA ASN A 6 -23.96 58.39 -62.09
C ASN A 6 -25.24 58.97 -61.42
N LEU A 7 -25.44 58.43 -60.18
CA LEU A 7 -26.10 58.94 -58.95
C LEU A 7 -27.64 58.73 -58.89
N THR A 8 -28.30 58.19 -57.85
CA THR A 8 -28.11 58.21 -56.38
C THR A 8 -28.99 57.11 -55.73
N LEU A 9 -28.60 56.65 -54.53
CA LEU A 9 -29.30 55.72 -53.63
C LEU A 9 -30.80 56.02 -53.37
N LEU A 10 -31.64 54.98 -53.24
CA LEU A 10 -32.26 54.60 -51.95
C LEU A 10 -33.04 53.26 -52.01
N LEU A 11 -32.83 52.44 -50.97
CA LEU A 11 -33.71 51.43 -50.35
C LEU A 11 -34.36 50.34 -51.22
N ALA A 12 -33.84 49.10 -51.10
CA ALA A 12 -34.65 47.89 -51.23
C ALA A 12 -34.15 46.82 -50.24
N ALA A 13 -34.98 46.56 -49.24
CA ALA A 13 -34.90 45.35 -48.44
C ALA A 13 -35.16 44.13 -49.35
N THR A 14 -34.23 43.20 -49.40
CA THR A 14 -34.48 41.86 -49.96
C THR A 14 -33.82 40.81 -49.07
N LEU A 15 -34.65 39.86 -48.64
CA LEU A 15 -34.25 38.61 -48.01
C LEU A 15 -33.22 37.90 -48.90
N LEU A 16 -32.01 37.70 -48.40
CA LEU A 16 -31.09 36.71 -48.94
C LEU A 16 -31.25 35.42 -48.14
N VAL A 17 -31.95 34.47 -48.77
CA VAL A 17 -31.78 33.05 -48.49
C VAL A 17 -30.36 32.70 -48.94
N SER A 18 -29.40 32.76 -48.02
CA SER A 18 -28.12 32.06 -48.22
C SER A 18 -28.33 30.61 -47.81
N GLY A 19 -28.57 29.76 -48.80
CA GLY A 19 -28.37 28.33 -48.66
C GLY A 19 -26.92 28.07 -48.30
N CYS A 20 -26.68 27.51 -47.10
CA CYS A 20 -25.38 26.98 -46.76
C CYS A 20 -25.13 25.72 -47.59
N GLU A 21 -24.25 25.85 -48.56
CA GLU A 21 -23.49 24.79 -49.21
C GLU A 21 -23.01 23.77 -48.17
N PHE A 22 -23.67 22.61 -48.12
CA PHE A 22 -23.24 21.45 -47.35
C PHE A 22 -22.10 20.78 -48.10
N HIS A 23 -20.91 21.39 -48.06
CA HIS A 23 -19.69 20.73 -48.49
C HIS A 23 -19.47 19.53 -47.55
N LYS A 24 -19.68 18.32 -48.09
CA LYS A 24 -19.36 17.05 -47.45
C LYS A 24 -17.88 17.04 -47.05
N MET A 25 -17.59 17.46 -45.81
CA MET A 25 -16.31 17.19 -45.19
C MET A 25 -16.24 15.69 -44.94
N LYS A 26 -15.39 15.05 -45.73
CA LYS A 26 -14.89 13.69 -45.56
C LYS A 26 -14.58 13.45 -44.07
N PRO A 27 -15.02 12.34 -43.45
CA PRO A 27 -14.68 12.06 -42.06
C PRO A 27 -13.16 11.99 -41.97
N ALA A 28 -12.57 12.92 -41.22
CA ALA A 28 -11.18 12.82 -40.83
C ALA A 28 -11.03 11.51 -40.03
N ARG A 29 -10.02 10.72 -40.40
CA ARG A 29 -9.71 9.46 -39.73
C ARG A 29 -9.51 9.70 -38.24
N ASP A 30 -9.97 8.74 -37.43
CA ASP A 30 -9.57 8.52 -36.05
C ASP A 30 -8.04 8.49 -35.95
N GLU A 31 -7.46 9.64 -35.62
CA GLU A 31 -6.08 9.72 -35.13
C GLU A 31 -6.22 10.12 -33.66
N GLY A 32 -6.25 9.12 -32.78
CA GLY A 32 -6.10 9.33 -31.34
C GLY A 32 -4.84 10.15 -31.05
N LEU A 33 -4.86 10.89 -29.93
CA LEU A 33 -3.75 11.77 -29.55
C LEU A 33 -2.43 10.99 -29.53
N SER A 34 -1.49 11.35 -30.42
CA SER A 34 -0.15 10.77 -30.44
C SER A 34 0.65 11.17 -29.20
N ALA A 35 1.68 10.41 -28.85
CA ALA A 35 2.57 10.71 -27.72
C ALA A 35 3.19 12.13 -27.76
N GLY A 36 3.27 12.75 -28.95
CA GLY A 36 3.72 14.14 -29.13
C GLY A 36 2.68 15.22 -28.83
N GLN A 37 1.40 14.87 -28.66
CA GLN A 37 0.33 15.82 -28.34
C GLN A 37 0.04 15.92 -26.84
N ALA A 38 0.56 15.00 -26.03
CA ALA A 38 0.48 15.04 -24.57
C ALA A 38 1.17 16.30 -23.97
N SER A 39 2.14 16.87 -24.68
CA SER A 39 2.88 18.07 -24.28
C SER A 39 2.20 19.40 -24.60
N GLN A 40 0.98 19.39 -25.17
CA GLN A 40 0.19 20.61 -25.44
C GLN A 40 -1.08 20.71 -24.60
N VAL A 41 -1.32 19.73 -23.73
CA VAL A 41 -2.53 19.65 -22.92
C VAL A 41 -2.52 20.80 -21.89
N SER A 42 -3.47 21.72 -22.04
CA SER A 42 -3.59 22.96 -21.28
C SER A 42 -5.03 23.42 -21.23
N TYR A 43 -5.35 24.33 -20.31
CA TYR A 43 -6.66 24.95 -20.22
C TYR A 43 -7.05 25.60 -21.55
N GLN A 44 -6.13 26.28 -22.23
CA GLN A 44 -6.45 26.91 -23.52
C GLN A 44 -6.82 25.89 -24.61
N MET A 45 -6.18 24.73 -24.61
CA MET A 45 -6.49 23.63 -25.54
C MET A 45 -7.86 23.01 -25.25
N VAL A 46 -8.14 22.72 -23.97
CA VAL A 46 -9.44 22.18 -23.54
C VAL A 46 -10.55 23.22 -23.71
N LYS A 47 -10.29 24.49 -23.40
CA LYS A 47 -11.23 25.58 -23.63
C LYS A 47 -11.60 25.64 -25.10
N LYS A 48 -10.62 25.68 -26.00
CA LYS A 48 -10.88 25.78 -27.45
C LYS A 48 -11.64 24.58 -28.01
N ARG A 49 -11.22 23.36 -27.67
CA ARG A 49 -11.75 22.13 -28.27
C ARG A 49 -12.99 21.59 -27.58
N VAL A 50 -13.10 21.78 -26.26
CA VAL A 50 -14.16 21.21 -25.43
C VAL A 50 -15.10 22.31 -24.95
N PHE A 51 -14.64 23.24 -24.11
CA PHE A 51 -15.57 24.16 -23.45
C PHE A 51 -16.24 25.13 -24.42
N THR A 52 -15.51 25.73 -25.36
CA THR A 52 -16.08 26.67 -26.33
C THR A 52 -17.07 26.00 -27.27
N GLN A 53 -16.82 24.77 -27.68
CA GLN A 53 -17.67 24.05 -28.63
C GLN A 53 -18.93 23.49 -27.97
N TYR A 54 -18.81 22.98 -26.74
CA TYR A 54 -19.84 22.13 -26.15
C TYR A 54 -20.45 22.70 -24.86
N CYS A 55 -19.81 23.65 -24.18
CA CYS A 55 -20.17 24.02 -22.81
C CYS A 55 -20.47 25.52 -22.61
N ILE A 56 -19.64 26.42 -23.14
CA ILE A 56 -19.63 27.86 -22.83
C ILE A 56 -20.89 28.57 -23.34
N THR A 57 -21.54 28.08 -24.39
CA THR A 57 -22.83 28.63 -24.85
C THR A 57 -23.87 28.69 -23.73
N CYS A 58 -23.85 27.72 -22.80
CA CYS A 58 -24.73 27.71 -21.63
C CYS A 58 -24.02 28.05 -20.31
N HIS A 59 -22.68 27.93 -20.26
CA HIS A 59 -21.85 28.10 -19.06
C HIS A 59 -20.85 29.27 -19.17
N GLY A 60 -21.09 30.26 -20.04
CA GLY A 60 -20.22 31.43 -20.21
C GLY A 60 -20.48 32.51 -19.16
N ASN A 61 -21.73 32.96 -19.08
CA ASN A 61 -22.25 33.97 -18.14
C ASN A 61 -23.63 33.62 -17.55
N SER A 62 -24.04 32.37 -17.72
CA SER A 62 -25.33 31.84 -17.25
C SER A 62 -25.10 30.38 -16.81
N GLY A 63 -26.00 29.78 -16.04
CA GLY A 63 -25.86 28.38 -15.62
C GLY A 63 -25.04 28.12 -14.34
N GLY A 64 -24.80 29.14 -13.51
CA GLY A 64 -24.27 29.00 -12.14
C GLY A 64 -22.76 28.74 -12.00
N ILE A 65 -22.12 28.18 -13.04
CA ILE A 65 -20.67 27.96 -13.10
C ILE A 65 -20.15 28.52 -14.42
N SER A 66 -19.11 29.36 -14.37
CA SER A 66 -18.45 29.87 -15.58
C SER A 66 -17.35 28.90 -16.03
N LEU A 67 -17.43 28.42 -17.26
CA LEU A 67 -16.39 27.58 -17.89
C LEU A 67 -15.48 28.37 -18.83
N ASP A 68 -15.65 29.70 -18.86
CA ASP A 68 -14.86 30.61 -19.68
C ASP A 68 -13.62 31.15 -18.93
N SER A 69 -13.61 31.04 -17.59
CA SER A 69 -12.50 31.41 -16.72
C SER A 69 -11.82 30.19 -16.10
N TYR A 70 -10.49 30.12 -16.18
CA TYR A 70 -9.70 29.04 -15.61
C TYR A 70 -9.92 28.89 -14.09
N GLY A 71 -9.97 29.99 -13.35
CA GLY A 71 -10.16 29.96 -11.89
C GLY A 71 -11.47 29.29 -11.48
N SER A 72 -12.56 29.58 -12.20
CA SER A 72 -13.87 28.95 -11.98
C SER A 72 -13.86 27.47 -12.39
N VAL A 73 -13.21 27.14 -13.51
CA VAL A 73 -13.06 25.74 -13.96
C VAL A 73 -12.27 24.91 -12.95
N LYS A 74 -11.15 25.44 -12.44
CA LYS A 74 -10.29 24.76 -11.47
C LYS A 74 -11.04 24.44 -10.17
N GLN A 75 -11.85 25.38 -9.67
CA GLN A 75 -12.67 25.19 -8.48
C GLN A 75 -13.78 24.13 -8.66
N ASN A 76 -14.19 23.88 -9.90
CA ASN A 76 -15.30 22.98 -10.24
C ASN A 76 -14.83 21.73 -10.99
N ILE A 77 -13.53 21.41 -10.97
CA ILE A 77 -12.96 20.36 -11.82
C ILE A 77 -13.57 18.98 -11.57
N ALA A 78 -13.84 18.64 -10.31
CA ALA A 78 -14.48 17.38 -9.92
C ALA A 78 -15.95 17.31 -10.39
N ALA A 79 -16.67 18.43 -10.34
CA ALA A 79 -18.03 18.50 -10.84
C ALA A 79 -18.05 18.38 -12.39
N ILE A 80 -17.10 19.02 -13.08
CA ILE A 80 -16.93 18.93 -14.53
C ILE A 80 -16.59 17.51 -14.96
N GLU A 81 -15.64 16.85 -14.28
CA GLU A 81 -15.30 15.44 -14.49
C GLU A 81 -16.54 14.56 -14.30
N THR A 82 -17.26 14.76 -13.20
CA THR A 82 -18.46 14.00 -12.89
C THR A 82 -19.52 14.14 -13.98
N VAL A 83 -19.89 15.36 -14.36
CA VAL A 83 -21.02 15.56 -15.28
C VAL A 83 -20.67 15.33 -16.75
N ALA A 84 -19.40 15.48 -17.15
CA ALA A 84 -18.96 15.38 -18.54
C ALA A 84 -18.29 14.03 -18.87
N LEU A 85 -17.60 13.39 -17.91
CA LEU A 85 -16.81 12.17 -18.14
C LEU A 85 -17.31 10.94 -17.39
N ILE A 86 -18.05 11.10 -16.28
CA ILE A 86 -18.53 9.95 -15.48
C ILE A 86 -20.01 9.69 -15.76
N THR A 87 -20.87 10.67 -15.46
CA THR A 87 -22.32 10.53 -15.66
C THR A 87 -22.72 10.85 -17.11
N HIS A 88 -21.86 11.59 -17.83
CA HIS A 88 -22.09 12.16 -19.16
C HIS A 88 -23.47 12.85 -19.31
N THR A 89 -23.90 13.54 -18.26
CA THR A 89 -25.14 14.33 -18.26
C THR A 89 -24.98 15.68 -18.96
N MET A 90 -23.75 16.07 -19.31
CA MET A 90 -23.44 17.29 -20.07
C MET A 90 -22.59 16.96 -21.31
N PRO A 91 -22.85 17.63 -22.46
CA PRO A 91 -23.85 18.68 -22.68
C PRO A 91 -25.29 18.16 -22.74
N LYS A 92 -26.29 18.99 -22.42
CA LYS A 92 -27.71 18.57 -22.42
C LYS A 92 -28.24 18.09 -23.78
N ASN A 93 -27.63 18.52 -24.88
CA ASN A 93 -28.09 18.28 -26.26
C ASN A 93 -27.20 17.30 -27.05
N GLY A 94 -26.39 16.47 -26.38
CA GLY A 94 -25.54 15.48 -27.04
C GLY A 94 -24.46 14.91 -26.12
N SER A 95 -23.56 14.11 -26.67
CA SER A 95 -22.37 13.63 -25.96
C SER A 95 -21.12 14.30 -26.51
N LEU A 96 -20.11 14.53 -25.66
CA LEU A 96 -18.78 14.87 -26.16
C LEU A 96 -18.30 13.73 -27.08
N PRO A 97 -17.68 14.03 -28.24
CA PRO A 97 -17.02 12.97 -29.01
C PRO A 97 -15.87 12.35 -28.21
N GLN A 98 -15.53 11.08 -28.47
CA GLN A 98 -14.57 10.32 -27.67
C GLN A 98 -13.20 11.01 -27.58
N SER A 99 -12.71 11.60 -28.66
CA SER A 99 -11.46 12.36 -28.69
C SER A 99 -11.44 13.57 -27.76
N GLU A 100 -12.60 14.21 -27.53
CA GLU A 100 -12.77 15.36 -26.64
C GLU A 100 -12.92 14.90 -25.20
N GLN A 101 -13.54 13.74 -24.97
CA GLN A 101 -13.55 13.08 -23.66
C GLN A 101 -12.14 12.67 -23.25
N ASP A 102 -11.38 12.05 -24.15
CA ASP A 102 -10.00 11.63 -23.92
C ASP A 102 -9.10 12.83 -23.66
N LEU A 103 -9.29 13.93 -24.39
CA LEU A 103 -8.57 15.19 -24.15
C LEU A 103 -8.91 15.79 -22.78
N LEU A 104 -10.20 15.86 -22.43
CA LEU A 104 -10.66 16.40 -21.16
C LEU A 104 -10.17 15.53 -19.99
N ALA A 105 -10.27 14.20 -20.11
CA ALA A 105 -9.77 13.24 -19.13
C ALA A 105 -8.25 13.32 -18.99
N SER A 106 -7.52 13.44 -20.10
CA SER A 106 -6.06 13.60 -20.07
C SER A 106 -5.62 14.90 -19.43
N TRP A 107 -6.35 16.00 -19.67
CA TRP A 107 -6.09 17.28 -19.03
C TRP A 107 -6.39 17.28 -17.53
N ILE A 108 -7.51 16.70 -17.11
CA ILE A 108 -7.86 16.53 -15.70
C ILE A 108 -6.83 15.63 -14.99
N LYS A 109 -6.48 14.50 -15.61
CA LYS A 109 -5.42 13.60 -15.14
C LYS A 109 -4.06 14.28 -15.04
N ALA A 110 -3.78 15.26 -15.90
CA ALA A 110 -2.56 16.08 -15.85
C ALA A 110 -2.62 17.20 -14.78
N GLY A 111 -3.65 17.26 -13.94
CA GLY A 111 -3.82 18.27 -12.90
C GLY A 111 -4.46 19.57 -13.40
N ALA A 112 -5.19 19.51 -14.52
CA ALA A 112 -5.85 20.63 -15.16
C ALA A 112 -4.95 21.87 -15.34
N PRO A 113 -3.76 21.75 -15.96
CA PRO A 113 -2.81 22.86 -16.06
C PRO A 113 -3.35 24.02 -16.89
N GLU A 114 -3.12 25.25 -16.43
CA GLU A 114 -3.54 26.47 -17.15
C GLU A 114 -2.74 26.69 -18.44
N GLN A 115 -1.44 26.42 -18.39
CA GLN A 115 -0.49 26.63 -19.48
C GLN A 115 0.02 25.30 -20.05
N PRO A 116 0.47 25.24 -21.32
CA PRO A 116 1.07 24.04 -21.90
C PRO A 116 2.29 23.58 -21.10
N VAL A 117 2.37 22.27 -20.84
CA VAL A 117 3.47 21.67 -20.09
C VAL A 117 4.72 21.61 -21.00
N PRO A 118 5.87 22.24 -20.63
CA PRO A 118 7.06 22.25 -21.48
C PRO A 118 7.61 20.84 -21.77
N VAL A 119 7.92 20.57 -23.04
CA VAL A 119 8.57 19.33 -23.49
C VAL A 119 10.00 19.27 -22.94
N GLY A 120 10.32 18.26 -22.14
CA GLY A 120 11.69 18.01 -21.65
C GLY A 120 11.81 17.87 -20.14
N VAL A 121 10.76 18.20 -19.39
CA VAL A 121 10.59 17.70 -18.03
C VAL A 121 9.66 16.50 -18.18
N GLY A 122 10.13 15.29 -17.84
CA GLY A 122 9.29 14.11 -17.83
C GLY A 122 7.96 14.40 -17.14
N ALA A 123 6.87 13.79 -17.62
CA ALA A 123 5.49 13.96 -17.13
C ALA A 123 5.48 14.40 -15.65
N PRO A 124 4.75 15.45 -15.24
CA PRO A 124 4.76 15.93 -13.86
C PRO A 124 4.56 14.71 -12.97
N GLN A 125 5.64 14.30 -12.28
CA GLN A 125 5.56 13.16 -11.41
C GLN A 125 4.60 13.60 -10.34
N SER A 126 3.40 13.01 -10.33
CA SER A 126 2.35 13.27 -9.35
C SER A 126 3.01 13.37 -7.98
N LEU A 127 2.83 14.49 -7.26
CA LEU A 127 3.43 14.67 -5.94
C LEU A 127 3.09 13.43 -5.09
N LYS A 128 4.11 12.62 -4.79
CA LYS A 128 3.97 11.41 -3.98
C LYS A 128 4.26 11.77 -2.52
N PRO A 129 3.68 11.03 -1.56
CA PRO A 129 3.98 11.21 -0.15
C PRO A 129 5.33 10.57 0.19
N THR A 130 6.42 11.05 -0.41
CA THR A 130 7.81 10.61 -0.19
C THR A 130 8.71 11.83 -0.06
N PHE A 131 9.80 11.73 0.69
CA PHE A 131 10.74 12.84 0.86
C PHE A 131 11.36 13.25 -0.48
N VAL A 132 11.76 12.31 -1.34
CA VAL A 132 12.31 12.60 -2.67
C VAL A 132 11.30 13.35 -3.54
N SER A 133 10.03 12.93 -3.56
CA SER A 133 9.02 13.62 -4.35
C SER A 133 8.69 15.01 -3.78
N ILE A 134 8.54 15.13 -2.45
CA ILE A 134 8.24 16.41 -1.79
C ILE A 134 9.42 17.37 -1.90
N LYS A 135 10.64 16.89 -1.70
CA LYS A 135 11.86 17.69 -1.83
C LYS A 135 11.97 18.27 -3.23
N ARG A 136 11.88 17.42 -4.27
CA ARG A 136 12.01 17.86 -5.66
C ARG A 136 10.90 18.82 -6.07
N THR A 137 9.65 18.58 -5.65
CA THR A 137 8.49 19.33 -6.16
C THR A 137 8.19 20.57 -5.33
N ILE A 138 8.45 20.55 -4.01
CA ILE A 138 8.08 21.61 -3.07
C ILE A 138 9.31 22.26 -2.43
N PHE A 139 10.20 21.49 -1.78
CA PHE A 139 11.30 22.12 -1.02
C PHE A 139 12.31 22.82 -1.93
N ASP A 140 12.74 22.15 -3.00
CA ASP A 140 13.71 22.67 -3.95
C ASP A 140 13.15 23.88 -4.72
N THR A 141 11.84 23.91 -4.96
CA THR A 141 11.20 24.94 -5.79
C THR A 141 10.68 26.14 -5.00
N ARG A 142 10.31 25.97 -3.71
CA ARG A 142 9.63 27.01 -2.91
C ARG A 142 10.31 27.33 -1.58
N CYS A 143 11.17 26.47 -1.07
CA CYS A 143 11.73 26.61 0.30
C CYS A 143 13.24 26.87 0.30
N LEU A 144 14.01 26.18 -0.55
CA LEU A 144 15.47 26.22 -0.48
C LEU A 144 16.09 27.55 -0.92
N SER A 145 15.35 28.44 -1.58
CA SER A 145 15.81 29.81 -1.83
C SER A 145 16.16 30.57 -0.55
N CYS A 146 15.53 30.24 0.59
CA CYS A 146 15.84 30.81 1.90
C CYS A 146 16.39 29.78 2.90
N HIS A 147 16.07 28.51 2.75
CA HIS A 147 16.43 27.44 3.68
C HIS A 147 17.66 26.61 3.29
N ALA A 148 18.30 26.90 2.15
CA ALA A 148 19.56 26.27 1.79
C ALA A 148 20.71 26.69 2.72
N PRO A 149 21.77 25.86 2.85
CA PRO A 149 22.97 26.24 3.60
C PRO A 149 23.52 27.61 3.15
N GLY A 150 23.77 28.50 4.11
CA GLY A 150 24.27 29.86 3.85
C GLY A 150 23.19 30.90 3.51
N GLN A 151 21.91 30.53 3.46
CA GLN A 151 20.80 31.46 3.25
C GLN A 151 20.21 31.99 4.56
N SER A 152 19.34 33.00 4.44
CA SER A 152 18.75 33.76 5.55
C SER A 152 17.96 32.92 6.56
N ALA A 153 17.44 31.74 6.17
CA ALA A 153 16.69 30.81 7.02
C ALA A 153 17.35 29.43 7.13
N SER A 154 18.68 29.34 6.92
CA SER A 154 19.46 28.09 6.97
C SER A 154 19.41 27.34 8.31
N ALA A 155 18.94 27.98 9.40
CA ALA A 155 18.70 27.33 10.70
C ALA A 155 17.53 26.33 10.70
N VAL A 156 16.77 26.25 9.60
CA VAL A 156 15.72 25.26 9.35
C VAL A 156 16.12 24.49 8.08
N PRO A 157 16.92 23.42 8.21
CA PRO A 157 17.42 22.67 7.06
C PRO A 157 16.33 21.77 6.47
N LEU A 158 16.14 21.88 5.15
CA LEU A 158 15.15 21.09 4.38
C LEU A 158 15.81 20.22 3.29
N THR A 159 17.13 20.06 3.37
CA THR A 159 17.96 19.46 2.32
C THR A 159 18.01 17.93 2.37
N SER A 160 17.84 17.33 3.54
CA SER A 160 17.80 15.88 3.71
C SER A 160 16.75 15.45 4.73
N LEU A 161 16.28 14.21 4.63
CA LEU A 161 15.35 13.62 5.59
C LEU A 161 15.97 13.57 7.00
N LYS A 162 17.26 13.28 7.08
CA LYS A 162 18.03 13.25 8.34
C LYS A 162 17.99 14.61 9.06
N ASP A 163 18.16 15.71 8.32
CA ASP A 163 18.17 17.05 8.91
C ASP A 163 16.80 17.45 9.46
N LEU A 164 15.72 16.96 8.84
CA LEU A 164 14.35 17.15 9.30
C LEU A 164 14.07 16.38 10.60
N LEU A 165 14.51 15.12 10.67
CA LEU A 165 14.34 14.24 11.83
C LEU A 165 15.17 14.69 13.04
N ASP A 166 16.43 15.05 12.82
CA ASP A 166 17.36 15.42 13.89
C ASP A 166 17.24 16.89 14.29
N SER A 167 16.29 17.62 13.71
CA SER A 167 16.15 19.05 13.97
C SER A 167 15.76 19.29 15.43
N PRO A 168 16.50 20.15 16.16
CA PRO A 168 16.15 20.51 17.54
C PRO A 168 14.84 21.33 17.61
N ARG A 169 14.28 21.74 16.47
CA ARG A 169 13.00 22.45 16.34
C ARG A 169 11.81 21.51 16.12
N GLY A 170 12.02 20.19 16.13
CA GLY A 170 10.97 19.20 15.88
C GLY A 170 10.31 19.39 14.52
N LEU A 171 11.12 19.59 13.47
CA LEU A 171 10.60 19.85 12.12
C LEU A 171 9.75 18.68 11.61
N LEU A 172 10.16 17.45 11.91
CA LEU A 172 9.48 16.25 11.48
C LEU A 172 9.32 15.25 12.63
N SER A 173 8.08 14.94 12.97
CA SER A 173 7.65 13.89 13.90
C SER A 173 6.91 12.81 13.10
N PRO A 174 7.60 11.76 12.61
CA PRO A 174 6.97 10.71 11.81
C PRO A 174 5.76 10.10 12.52
N GLY A 175 4.65 9.95 11.79
CA GLY A 175 3.37 9.47 12.30
C GLY A 175 2.48 10.56 12.94
N ASN A 176 2.96 11.80 13.07
CA ASN A 176 2.19 12.88 13.68
C ASN A 176 2.46 14.24 13.01
N SER A 177 1.62 14.59 12.03
CA SER A 177 1.64 15.88 11.33
C SER A 177 1.43 17.07 12.28
N GLU A 178 0.51 16.96 13.24
CA GLU A 178 0.20 18.02 14.21
C GLU A 178 1.39 18.34 15.14
N ALA A 179 2.23 17.34 15.43
CA ALA A 179 3.46 17.51 16.20
C ALA A 179 4.69 17.88 15.33
N SER A 180 4.52 18.00 14.02
CA SER A 180 5.61 18.34 13.09
C SER A 180 5.58 19.82 12.77
N SER A 181 6.59 20.58 13.21
CA SER A 181 6.61 22.04 12.99
C SER A 181 6.71 22.42 11.52
N LEU A 182 7.19 21.52 10.65
CA LEU A 182 7.08 21.65 9.20
C LEU A 182 5.61 21.79 8.75
N TYR A 183 4.73 20.87 9.15
CA TYR A 183 3.32 20.87 8.74
C TYR A 183 2.57 22.06 9.34
N THR A 184 2.73 22.29 10.65
CA THR A 184 2.03 23.39 11.33
C THR A 184 2.42 24.77 10.77
N SER A 185 3.63 24.93 10.22
CA SER A 185 4.07 26.15 9.54
C SER A 185 3.42 26.35 8.16
N LEU A 186 3.05 25.27 7.46
CA LEU A 186 2.39 25.32 6.15
C LEU A 186 0.90 25.67 6.25
N ILE A 187 0.23 25.31 7.35
CA ILE A 187 -1.21 25.52 7.53
C ILE A 187 -1.57 26.83 8.25
N ARG A 188 -0.58 27.62 8.67
CA ARG A 188 -0.83 28.90 9.37
C ARG A 188 -1.66 29.85 8.50
N THR A 189 -2.41 30.72 9.16
CA THR A 189 -3.24 31.76 8.52
C THR A 189 -2.68 33.17 8.72
N ASP A 190 -1.60 33.32 9.48
CA ASP A 190 -0.97 34.61 9.78
C ASP A 190 0.28 34.87 8.92
N SER A 191 0.93 36.01 9.15
CA SER A 191 2.14 36.43 8.42
C SER A 191 3.36 35.53 8.64
N GLN A 192 3.27 34.57 9.57
CA GLN A 192 4.32 33.58 9.84
C GLN A 192 4.14 32.29 9.04
N LYS A 193 3.11 32.21 8.17
CA LYS A 193 2.92 31.11 7.23
C LYS A 193 4.14 30.94 6.34
N MET A 194 4.59 29.69 6.19
CA MET A 194 5.70 29.34 5.31
C MET A 194 5.22 28.55 4.09
N PRO A 195 5.86 28.76 2.92
CA PRO A 195 6.68 29.93 2.59
C PRO A 195 5.80 31.20 2.48
N PRO A 196 6.38 32.41 2.63
CA PRO A 196 5.65 33.66 2.45
C PRO A 196 5.07 33.82 1.04
N SER A 197 3.97 34.57 0.89
CA SER A 197 3.41 34.90 -0.42
C SER A 197 4.44 35.65 -1.29
N PRO A 198 4.52 35.36 -2.61
CA PRO A 198 3.61 34.53 -3.41
C PRO A 198 3.95 33.02 -3.45
N GLY A 199 4.83 32.50 -2.60
CA GLY A 199 5.32 31.12 -2.67
C GLY A 199 4.42 30.02 -2.08
N ALA A 200 3.21 30.33 -1.65
CA ALA A 200 2.37 29.45 -0.83
C ALA A 200 2.22 28.02 -1.40
N VAL A 201 2.23 27.02 -0.52
CA VAL A 201 1.92 25.62 -0.86
C VAL A 201 0.41 25.45 -0.96
N SER A 202 -0.08 24.73 -1.98
CA SER A 202 -1.52 24.51 -2.16
C SER A 202 -2.07 23.55 -1.10
N GLN A 203 -3.39 23.56 -0.88
CA GLN A 203 -4.01 22.68 0.12
C GLN A 203 -3.83 21.19 -0.24
N GLU A 204 -3.84 20.87 -1.53
CA GLU A 204 -3.63 19.51 -2.03
C GLU A 204 -2.19 19.05 -1.79
N GLU A 205 -1.21 19.93 -2.01
CA GLU A 205 0.21 19.65 -1.75
C GLU A 205 0.48 19.53 -0.24
N ILE A 206 -0.15 20.38 0.58
CA ILE A 206 -0.11 20.27 2.04
C ILE A 206 -0.70 18.93 2.50
N SER A 207 -1.81 18.48 1.91
CA SER A 207 -2.42 17.18 2.23
C SER A 207 -1.49 16.00 1.89
N VAL A 208 -0.65 16.12 0.86
CA VAL A 208 0.37 15.09 0.55
C VAL A 208 1.51 15.12 1.55
N ILE A 209 1.95 16.30 2.01
CA ILE A 209 2.96 16.44 3.06
C ILE A 209 2.44 15.90 4.39
N GLU A 210 1.19 16.20 4.75
CA GLU A 210 0.50 15.64 5.91
C GLU A 210 0.47 14.11 5.86
N LYS A 211 0.02 13.56 4.72
CA LYS A 211 0.00 12.12 4.48
C LYS A 211 1.39 11.52 4.60
N TRP A 212 2.41 12.11 3.98
CA TRP A 212 3.79 11.66 4.06
C TRP A 212 4.29 11.60 5.51
N ILE A 213 4.03 12.64 6.31
CA ILE A 213 4.39 12.63 7.73
C ILE A 213 3.66 11.50 8.46
N ASN A 214 2.35 11.40 8.28
CA ASN A 214 1.51 10.43 9.00
C ASN A 214 1.79 8.97 8.62
N ILE A 215 2.33 8.69 7.42
CA ILE A 215 2.79 7.35 7.03
C ILE A 215 4.25 7.06 7.42
N GLY A 216 4.87 7.90 8.26
CA GLY A 216 6.22 7.67 8.79
C GLY A 216 7.35 8.32 7.98
N ALA A 217 7.02 9.29 7.12
CA ALA A 217 7.96 10.10 6.34
C ALA A 217 8.93 9.28 5.44
N PRO A 218 8.44 8.39 4.57
CA PRO A 218 9.28 7.56 3.70
C PRO A 218 10.19 8.39 2.79
N GLU A 219 11.41 7.90 2.53
CA GLU A 219 12.45 8.67 1.84
C GLU A 219 12.28 8.72 0.31
N GLY A 220 12.00 7.60 -0.38
CA GLY A 220 12.09 7.50 -1.85
C GLY A 220 10.84 6.97 -2.58
N ASP A 221 10.81 7.17 -3.91
CA ASP A 221 9.71 6.79 -4.81
C ASP A 221 9.71 5.32 -5.25
N GLU A 222 10.76 4.59 -4.92
CA GLU A 222 10.86 3.13 -5.07
C GLU A 222 10.58 2.53 -3.68
N GLY A 223 9.45 1.83 -3.55
CA GLY A 223 8.99 1.23 -2.30
C GLY A 223 10.14 0.61 -1.51
N LEU A 224 10.24 1.01 -0.24
CA LEU A 224 11.15 0.55 0.82
C LEU A 224 12.37 -0.28 0.39
N SER A 225 13.23 0.26 -0.49
CA SER A 225 14.57 -0.33 -0.75
C SER A 225 15.59 -0.08 0.37
N ARG A 226 15.14 0.44 1.52
CA ARG A 226 15.91 0.50 2.76
C ARG A 226 15.19 -0.30 3.85
N PRO A 227 15.93 -0.96 4.78
CA PRO A 227 15.32 -1.65 5.91
C PRO A 227 14.39 -0.71 6.68
N ILE A 228 13.18 -1.17 6.98
CA ILE A 228 12.23 -0.41 7.82
C ILE A 228 12.89 -0.14 9.17
N PRO A 229 12.94 1.12 9.65
CA PRO A 229 13.53 1.44 10.93
C PRO A 229 12.91 0.58 12.03
N PRO A 230 13.71 -0.02 12.92
CA PRO A 230 13.18 -0.92 13.94
C PRO A 230 12.16 -0.24 14.90
N SER A 231 12.28 1.07 15.09
CA SER A 231 11.32 1.88 15.85
C SER A 231 9.89 1.83 15.29
N LEU A 232 9.71 1.52 14.00
CA LEU A 232 8.41 1.41 13.34
C LEU A 232 7.84 -0.02 13.40
N LEU A 233 8.58 -0.97 13.93
CA LEU A 233 8.18 -2.38 13.98
C LEU A 233 7.47 -2.73 15.29
N SER A 234 6.78 -1.79 15.94
CA SER A 234 5.96 -2.13 17.12
C SER A 234 4.55 -2.54 16.73
N TYR A 235 3.90 -3.37 17.55
CA TYR A 235 2.48 -3.67 17.39
C TYR A 235 1.65 -2.38 17.36
N GLN A 236 1.95 -1.40 18.23
CA GLN A 236 1.19 -0.15 18.26
C GLN A 236 1.28 0.62 16.94
N PHE A 237 2.46 0.63 16.30
CA PHE A 237 2.65 1.28 15.01
C PHE A 237 1.94 0.51 13.90
N VAL A 238 2.10 -0.80 13.82
CA VAL A 238 1.41 -1.64 12.82
C VAL A 238 -0.10 -1.61 13.00
N ARG A 239 -0.58 -1.54 14.24
CA ARG A 239 -2.00 -1.39 14.55
C ARG A 239 -2.52 -0.08 13.99
N ALA A 240 -1.87 1.05 14.28
CA ALA A 240 -2.30 2.36 13.78
C ALA A 240 -2.18 2.49 12.25
N SER A 241 -1.10 1.97 11.66
CA SER A 241 -0.79 2.15 10.24
C SER A 241 -1.45 1.12 9.31
N VAL A 242 -1.79 -0.08 9.82
CA VAL A 242 -2.32 -1.18 9.00
C VAL A 242 -3.61 -1.72 9.58
N PHE A 243 -3.62 -2.21 10.82
CA PHE A 243 -4.81 -2.92 11.32
C PHE A 243 -6.01 -2.01 11.48
N GLU A 244 -5.90 -0.84 12.10
CA GLU A 244 -6.99 0.13 12.25
C GLU A 244 -7.61 0.52 10.91
N PRO A 245 -6.84 1.03 9.93
CA PRO A 245 -7.42 1.48 8.67
C PRO A 245 -7.89 0.33 7.77
N ARG A 246 -7.29 -0.87 7.87
CA ARG A 246 -7.50 -1.96 6.89
C ARG A 246 -8.27 -3.16 7.41
N CYS A 247 -8.14 -3.49 8.70
CA CYS A 247 -8.53 -4.80 9.22
C CYS A 247 -9.52 -4.75 10.39
N LEU A 248 -9.43 -3.76 11.29
CA LEU A 248 -10.20 -3.75 12.55
C LEU A 248 -11.70 -3.53 12.35
N SER A 249 -12.13 -3.06 11.18
CA SER A 249 -13.56 -3.02 10.84
C SER A 249 -14.20 -4.41 10.86
N CYS A 250 -13.43 -5.48 10.59
CA CYS A 250 -13.91 -6.87 10.51
C CYS A 250 -13.23 -7.81 11.52
N HIS A 251 -12.06 -7.41 12.06
CA HIS A 251 -11.24 -8.18 13.00
C HIS A 251 -10.96 -7.43 14.32
N GLY A 252 -11.77 -6.43 14.66
CA GLY A 252 -11.64 -5.62 15.87
C GLY A 252 -12.65 -5.96 16.97
N ASN A 253 -12.80 -5.05 17.94
CA ASN A 253 -13.75 -5.20 19.04
C ASN A 253 -15.21 -5.35 18.55
N GLY A 254 -15.85 -6.47 18.89
CA GLY A 254 -17.25 -6.76 18.52
C GLY A 254 -17.43 -7.40 17.15
N SER A 255 -16.35 -7.64 16.39
CA SER A 255 -16.37 -8.38 15.13
C SER A 255 -15.03 -9.09 14.97
N ALA A 256 -14.98 -10.35 15.40
CA ALA A 256 -13.84 -11.24 15.17
C ALA A 256 -14.23 -12.24 14.08
N LEU A 257 -14.48 -11.72 12.86
CA LEU A 257 -14.88 -12.58 11.75
C LEU A 257 -13.81 -13.65 11.51
N GLY A 258 -14.26 -14.90 11.35
CA GLY A 258 -13.37 -16.05 11.27
C GLY A 258 -12.63 -16.40 12.57
N GLY A 259 -13.07 -15.87 13.72
CA GLY A 259 -12.45 -16.13 15.03
C GLY A 259 -11.09 -15.46 15.24
N VAL A 260 -10.72 -14.52 14.37
CA VAL A 260 -9.44 -13.79 14.43
C VAL A 260 -9.69 -12.37 14.94
N SER A 261 -8.97 -11.98 15.99
CA SER A 261 -8.94 -10.61 16.49
C SER A 261 -7.52 -10.03 16.36
N LEU A 262 -7.46 -8.78 15.88
CA LEU A 262 -6.22 -8.01 15.70
C LEU A 262 -6.17 -6.80 16.65
N GLU A 263 -7.14 -6.71 17.57
CA GLU A 263 -7.41 -5.53 18.39
C GLU A 263 -6.35 -5.29 19.47
N SER A 264 -5.77 -6.36 19.99
CA SER A 264 -4.69 -6.32 20.99
C SER A 264 -3.50 -7.18 20.61
N TYR A 265 -2.32 -6.87 21.16
CA TYR A 265 -1.11 -7.65 20.96
C TYR A 265 -1.31 -9.14 21.33
N GLU A 266 -1.93 -9.38 22.49
CA GLU A 266 -2.24 -10.71 22.99
C GLU A 266 -3.10 -11.52 22.02
N SER A 267 -4.06 -10.87 21.36
CA SER A 267 -4.92 -11.52 20.37
C SER A 267 -4.18 -11.82 19.06
N VAL A 268 -3.34 -10.89 18.57
CA VAL A 268 -2.72 -11.00 17.24
C VAL A 268 -1.51 -11.91 17.20
N LYS A 269 -0.75 -12.04 18.30
CA LYS A 269 0.56 -12.74 18.29
C LYS A 269 0.48 -14.19 17.80
N GLN A 270 -0.64 -14.87 18.04
CA GLN A 270 -0.89 -16.24 17.59
C GLN A 270 -1.28 -16.36 16.11
N TYR A 271 -1.68 -15.25 15.47
CA TYR A 271 -2.18 -15.21 14.09
C TYR A 271 -1.18 -14.62 13.10
N THR A 272 0.03 -14.26 13.53
CA THR A 272 1.08 -13.66 12.67
C THR A 272 1.38 -14.49 11.42
N PHE A 273 1.45 -15.82 11.55
CA PHE A 273 1.59 -16.73 10.41
C PHE A 273 0.36 -16.70 9.49
N THR A 274 -0.85 -16.77 10.04
CA THR A 274 -2.10 -16.74 9.28
C THR A 274 -2.26 -15.42 8.52
N ILE A 275 -1.92 -14.29 9.14
CA ILE A 275 -1.91 -12.97 8.50
C ILE A 275 -0.92 -12.94 7.33
N SER A 276 0.28 -13.51 7.52
CA SER A 276 1.28 -13.64 6.45
C SER A 276 0.77 -14.46 5.26
N GLN A 277 0.10 -15.57 5.51
CA GLN A 277 -0.43 -16.41 4.43
C GLN A 277 -1.63 -15.74 3.74
N VAL A 278 -2.66 -15.37 4.49
CA VAL A 278 -3.96 -14.97 3.91
C VAL A 278 -3.95 -13.55 3.38
N ALA A 279 -3.38 -12.59 4.12
CA ALA A 279 -3.41 -11.18 3.74
C ALA A 279 -2.24 -10.78 2.84
N LEU A 280 -1.03 -11.34 3.05
CA LEU A 280 0.17 -10.94 2.32
C LEU A 280 0.47 -11.83 1.11
N LEU A 281 0.49 -13.16 1.29
CA LEU A 281 0.86 -14.09 0.22
C LEU A 281 -0.30 -14.33 -0.75
N GLU A 282 -1.47 -14.67 -0.21
CA GLU A 282 -2.64 -15.07 -0.98
C GLU A 282 -3.54 -13.89 -1.35
N ARG A 283 -3.37 -12.75 -0.68
CA ARG A 283 -4.14 -11.51 -0.88
C ARG A 283 -5.67 -11.74 -0.88
N ARG A 284 -6.14 -12.65 -0.04
CA ARG A 284 -7.57 -13.02 0.09
C ARG A 284 -8.36 -12.08 1.01
N MET A 285 -7.70 -11.06 1.56
CA MET A 285 -8.30 -10.05 2.44
C MET A 285 -8.10 -8.63 1.89
N PRO A 286 -9.13 -7.76 1.95
CA PRO A 286 -10.49 -8.06 2.39
C PRO A 286 -11.21 -9.01 1.41
N PRO A 287 -12.23 -9.78 1.86
CA PRO A 287 -12.89 -10.80 1.04
C PRO A 287 -13.69 -10.22 -0.13
N THR A 288 -13.91 -8.90 -0.14
CA THR A 288 -14.57 -8.14 -1.22
C THR A 288 -13.56 -7.22 -1.89
N SER A 289 -13.44 -7.24 -3.22
CA SER A 289 -12.65 -6.28 -3.99
C SER A 289 -13.44 -4.99 -4.30
N PRO A 290 -12.76 -3.86 -4.60
CA PRO A 290 -13.41 -2.67 -5.15
C PRO A 290 -14.22 -2.96 -6.43
N LEU A 291 -15.17 -2.08 -6.76
CA LEU A 291 -15.89 -2.16 -8.03
C LEU A 291 -14.92 -1.99 -9.21
N SER A 292 -15.08 -2.83 -10.22
CA SER A 292 -14.48 -2.61 -11.53
C SER A 292 -15.15 -1.42 -12.25
N GLY A 293 -14.54 -0.94 -13.35
CA GLY A 293 -15.14 0.11 -14.18
C GLY A 293 -16.55 -0.27 -14.66
N THR A 294 -16.71 -1.48 -15.19
CA THR A 294 -18.01 -1.99 -15.66
C THR A 294 -19.04 -2.10 -14.55
N GLU A 295 -18.67 -2.55 -13.36
CA GLU A 295 -19.60 -2.62 -12.21
C GLU A 295 -19.98 -1.23 -11.71
N SER A 296 -19.05 -0.28 -11.75
CA SER A 296 -19.31 1.13 -11.42
C SER A 296 -20.27 1.77 -12.42
N ASP A 297 -20.08 1.50 -13.71
CA ASP A 297 -20.93 2.01 -14.78
C ASP A 297 -22.36 1.45 -14.68
N ILE A 298 -22.51 0.16 -14.33
CA ILE A 298 -23.82 -0.47 -14.10
C ILE A 298 -24.53 0.18 -12.91
N LEU A 299 -23.83 0.38 -11.79
CA LEU A 299 -24.39 1.03 -10.60
C LEU A 299 -24.79 2.49 -10.90
N ALA A 300 -23.93 3.24 -11.57
CA ALA A 300 -24.18 4.62 -11.97
C ALA A 300 -25.38 4.72 -12.93
N ALA A 301 -25.45 3.85 -13.93
CA ALA A 301 -26.55 3.81 -14.88
C ALA A 301 -27.91 3.51 -14.20
N TRP A 302 -27.94 2.57 -13.24
CA TRP A 302 -29.14 2.28 -12.46
C TRP A 302 -29.60 3.46 -11.62
N ILE A 303 -28.68 4.17 -10.96
CA ILE A 303 -28.98 5.37 -10.16
C ILE A 303 -29.53 6.48 -11.05
N LEU A 304 -28.90 6.73 -12.20
CA LEU A 304 -29.34 7.74 -13.17
C LEU A 304 -30.72 7.43 -13.76
N ALA A 305 -31.06 6.15 -13.91
CA ALA A 305 -32.39 5.70 -14.33
C ALA A 305 -33.47 5.86 -13.24
N GLY A 306 -33.14 6.45 -12.08
CA GLY A 306 -34.08 6.65 -10.98
C GLY A 306 -34.19 5.46 -10.03
N ALA A 307 -33.19 4.57 -10.03
CA ALA A 307 -33.15 3.35 -9.22
C ALA A 307 -34.42 2.48 -9.40
N PRO A 308 -34.70 2.01 -10.63
CA PRO A 308 -35.89 1.21 -10.92
C PRO A 308 -35.91 -0.11 -10.14
N LEU A 309 -37.08 -0.46 -9.58
CA LEU A 309 -37.28 -1.72 -8.87
C LEU A 309 -37.37 -2.88 -9.88
N HIS A 310 -38.19 -2.74 -10.91
CA HIS A 310 -38.40 -3.74 -11.95
C HIS A 310 -37.76 -3.31 -13.28
N ALA A 311 -37.45 -4.29 -14.14
CA ALA A 311 -36.97 -4.01 -15.48
C ALA A 311 -38.07 -3.31 -16.29
N GLY A 312 -37.73 -2.26 -17.05
CA GLY A 312 -38.69 -1.45 -17.78
C GLY A 312 -39.31 -0.28 -17.01
N ASP A 313 -39.09 -0.16 -15.69
CA ASP A 313 -39.55 1.00 -14.90
C ASP A 313 -38.74 2.28 -15.19
N ALA A 314 -37.62 2.15 -15.91
CA ALA A 314 -36.77 3.28 -16.28
C ALA A 314 -37.49 4.18 -17.31
N PRO A 315 -37.47 5.52 -17.13
CA PRO A 315 -38.05 6.43 -18.11
C PRO A 315 -37.39 6.23 -19.47
N THR A 316 -38.19 6.07 -20.53
CA THR A 316 -37.77 5.75 -21.91
C THR A 316 -37.16 6.95 -22.65
N GLY A 317 -36.29 7.72 -21.99
CA GLY A 317 -35.61 8.89 -22.55
C GLY A 317 -34.19 8.55 -23.00
N ASN A 318 -33.90 8.77 -24.29
CA ASN A 318 -32.61 8.69 -25.00
C ASN A 318 -31.41 8.19 -24.19
N VAL A 319 -31.19 6.88 -24.24
CA VAL A 319 -29.96 6.22 -23.78
C VAL A 319 -28.88 6.46 -24.84
N PRO A 320 -27.74 7.09 -24.51
CA PRO A 320 -26.65 7.28 -25.46
C PRO A 320 -26.06 5.93 -25.94
N PRO A 321 -25.65 5.82 -27.21
CA PRO A 321 -25.07 4.58 -27.75
C PRO A 321 -23.76 4.21 -27.04
N GLY A 322 -23.57 2.92 -26.73
CA GLY A 322 -22.36 2.38 -26.08
C GLY A 322 -22.50 2.01 -24.60
N ARG A 323 -23.68 2.23 -23.98
CA ARG A 323 -23.94 1.82 -22.58
C ARG A 323 -24.64 0.46 -22.47
N PRO A 324 -24.51 -0.25 -21.34
CA PRO A 324 -25.34 -1.42 -21.04
C PRO A 324 -26.83 -1.02 -21.09
N ASP A 325 -27.65 -1.89 -21.66
CA ASP A 325 -29.09 -1.68 -21.90
C ASP A 325 -29.84 -1.40 -20.58
N VAL A 326 -30.03 -0.12 -20.26
CA VAL A 326 -30.63 0.35 -18.99
C VAL A 326 -32.09 -0.09 -18.81
N THR A 327 -32.77 -0.51 -19.88
CA THR A 327 -34.13 -1.06 -19.79
C THR A 327 -34.16 -2.40 -19.05
N LYS A 328 -33.02 -3.08 -18.94
CA LYS A 328 -32.85 -4.36 -18.25
C LYS A 328 -32.19 -4.24 -16.87
N ILE A 329 -31.68 -3.06 -16.51
CA ILE A 329 -30.98 -2.84 -15.24
C ILE A 329 -32.00 -2.51 -14.16
N SER A 330 -32.44 -3.54 -13.44
CA SER A 330 -33.35 -3.46 -12.29
C SER A 330 -32.60 -3.61 -10.96
N TYR A 331 -33.30 -3.41 -9.84
CA TYR A 331 -32.73 -3.75 -8.53
C TYR A 331 -32.27 -5.21 -8.45
N ALA A 332 -33.06 -6.15 -8.99
CA ALA A 332 -32.69 -7.57 -9.00
C ALA A 332 -31.39 -7.81 -9.79
N TYR A 333 -31.27 -7.20 -10.98
CA TYR A 333 -30.06 -7.28 -11.79
C TYR A 333 -28.84 -6.71 -11.07
N LEU A 334 -28.99 -5.53 -10.42
CA LEU A 334 -27.91 -4.90 -9.67
C LEU A 334 -27.53 -5.71 -8.42
N LYS A 335 -28.52 -6.31 -7.75
CA LYS A 335 -28.29 -7.17 -6.59
C LYS A 335 -27.41 -8.37 -6.95
N GLU A 336 -27.73 -9.07 -8.04
CA GLU A 336 -26.96 -10.23 -8.50
C GLU A 336 -25.56 -9.87 -9.00
N ARG A 337 -25.43 -8.77 -9.76
CA ARG A 337 -24.20 -8.43 -10.48
C ARG A 337 -23.23 -7.57 -9.68
N VAL A 338 -23.71 -6.81 -8.70
CA VAL A 338 -22.90 -5.83 -7.95
C VAL A 338 -23.05 -6.04 -6.45
N PHE A 339 -24.26 -5.99 -5.89
CA PHE A 339 -24.39 -5.99 -4.43
C PHE A 339 -23.99 -7.31 -3.78
N VAL A 340 -24.46 -8.46 -4.26
CA VAL A 340 -24.05 -9.79 -3.75
C VAL A 340 -22.54 -9.98 -3.80
N PRO A 341 -21.86 -9.82 -4.96
CA PRO A 341 -20.42 -10.09 -5.04
C PRO A 341 -19.54 -9.04 -4.36
N ARG A 342 -19.99 -7.79 -4.18
CA ARG A 342 -19.12 -6.67 -3.77
C ARG A 342 -19.50 -6.01 -2.46
N CYS A 343 -20.77 -6.01 -2.10
CA CYS A 343 -21.28 -5.13 -1.05
C CYS A 343 -21.94 -5.89 0.10
N LEU A 344 -22.75 -6.92 -0.16
CA LEU A 344 -23.58 -7.59 0.85
C LEU A 344 -22.78 -8.37 1.89
N GLY A 345 -21.52 -8.73 1.59
CA GLY A 345 -20.62 -9.29 2.60
C GLY A 345 -20.43 -8.37 3.81
N CYS A 346 -20.52 -7.04 3.62
CA CYS A 346 -20.37 -6.04 4.69
C CYS A 346 -21.60 -5.14 4.87
N HIS A 347 -22.51 -5.09 3.90
CA HIS A 347 -23.68 -4.20 3.86
C HIS A 347 -24.99 -4.99 3.72
N GLY A 348 -25.08 -6.16 4.38
CA GLY A 348 -26.32 -6.91 4.55
C GLY A 348 -27.14 -6.39 5.73
N THR A 349 -27.63 -7.29 6.60
CA THR A 349 -28.36 -6.90 7.83
C THR A 349 -27.47 -6.23 8.89
N SER A 350 -26.15 -6.34 8.74
CA SER A 350 -25.12 -5.67 9.55
C SER A 350 -24.27 -4.78 8.63
N GLY A 351 -23.79 -3.63 9.11
CA GLY A 351 -22.96 -2.71 8.32
C GLY A 351 -23.43 -1.25 8.23
N GLY A 352 -24.46 -0.87 9.00
CA GLY A 352 -25.00 0.49 9.05
C GLY A 352 -25.91 0.86 7.86
N VAL A 353 -25.49 0.53 6.63
CA VAL A 353 -26.32 0.60 5.41
C VAL A 353 -26.63 -0.82 4.96
N ASN A 354 -27.92 -1.13 4.83
CA ASN A 354 -28.40 -2.44 4.39
C ASN A 354 -28.79 -2.39 2.90
N LEU A 355 -28.19 -3.27 2.09
CA LEU A 355 -28.41 -3.36 0.66
C LEU A 355 -29.24 -4.60 0.24
N GLU A 356 -29.71 -5.38 1.22
CA GLU A 356 -30.43 -6.64 1.04
C GLU A 356 -31.83 -6.43 0.48
N THR A 357 -32.45 -5.27 0.73
CA THR A 357 -33.79 -4.92 0.27
C THR A 357 -33.80 -3.62 -0.55
N TYR A 358 -34.68 -3.55 -1.56
CA TYR A 358 -34.81 -2.37 -2.40
C TYR A 358 -35.11 -1.10 -1.61
N VAL A 359 -36.01 -1.18 -0.62
CA VAL A 359 -36.45 -0.04 0.18
C VAL A 359 -35.26 0.61 0.89
N GLN A 360 -34.43 -0.20 1.54
CA GLN A 360 -33.26 0.29 2.28
C GLN A 360 -32.17 0.83 1.35
N VAL A 361 -31.98 0.23 0.18
CA VAL A 361 -31.08 0.77 -0.85
C VAL A 361 -31.56 2.13 -1.32
N LYS A 362 -32.86 2.28 -1.61
CA LYS A 362 -33.44 3.53 -2.10
C LYS A 362 -33.34 4.65 -1.06
N GLU A 363 -33.58 4.34 0.21
CA GLU A 363 -33.44 5.29 1.32
C GLU A 363 -31.98 5.77 1.52
N ASN A 364 -31.00 4.95 1.14
CA ASN A 364 -29.58 5.26 1.31
C ASN A 364 -28.85 5.58 -0.02
N LEU A 365 -29.59 5.82 -1.11
CA LEU A 365 -29.03 5.96 -2.46
C LEU A 365 -27.92 7.03 -2.54
N GLY A 366 -28.13 8.18 -1.88
CA GLY A 366 -27.13 9.25 -1.84
C GLY A 366 -25.83 8.84 -1.15
N LYS A 367 -25.91 8.13 -0.03
CA LYS A 367 -24.73 7.63 0.70
C LYS A 367 -23.98 6.59 -0.11
N ILE A 368 -24.70 5.69 -0.77
CA ILE A 368 -24.12 4.66 -1.65
C ILE A 368 -23.40 5.32 -2.83
N THR A 369 -24.02 6.31 -3.46
CA THR A 369 -23.44 7.06 -4.59
C THR A 369 -22.13 7.73 -4.19
N VAL A 370 -22.14 8.46 -3.07
CA VAL A 370 -20.95 9.16 -2.57
C VAL A 370 -19.85 8.16 -2.23
N ALA A 371 -20.13 7.13 -1.44
CA ALA A 371 -19.09 6.21 -0.97
C ALA A 371 -18.54 5.27 -2.06
N ALA A 372 -19.39 4.78 -2.96
CA ALA A 372 -19.02 3.76 -3.94
C ALA A 372 -18.59 4.31 -5.30
N LEU A 373 -19.13 5.46 -5.74
CA LEU A 373 -18.87 6.01 -7.07
C LEU A 373 -18.04 7.30 -7.04
N ILE A 374 -18.28 8.19 -6.07
CA ILE A 374 -17.62 9.51 -6.00
C ILE A 374 -16.30 9.40 -5.23
N ASP A 375 -16.38 9.15 -3.93
CA ASP A 375 -15.22 9.11 -3.04
C ASP A 375 -14.45 7.79 -3.14
N LYS A 376 -15.11 6.73 -3.66
CA LYS A 376 -14.55 5.39 -3.83
C LYS A 376 -13.88 4.86 -2.55
N THR A 377 -14.50 5.14 -1.40
CA THR A 377 -14.03 4.76 -0.06
C THR A 377 -14.42 3.33 0.33
N MET A 378 -15.17 2.63 -0.54
CA MET A 378 -15.63 1.26 -0.33
C MET A 378 -14.94 0.25 -1.27
N PRO A 379 -14.60 -0.96 -0.78
CA PRO A 379 -14.83 -1.46 0.58
C PRO A 379 -13.92 -0.76 1.61
N LYS A 380 -14.44 -0.52 2.82
CA LYS A 380 -13.64 0.02 3.93
C LYS A 380 -12.39 -0.84 4.13
N GLY A 381 -11.24 -0.19 4.13
CA GLY A 381 -9.95 -0.85 4.24
C GLY A 381 -9.32 -1.18 2.88
N GLY A 382 -10.04 -1.67 1.88
CA GLY A 382 -9.46 -2.05 0.58
C GLY A 382 -8.29 -3.05 0.70
N PRO A 383 -7.66 -3.47 -0.41
CA PRO A 383 -6.44 -4.27 -0.35
C PRO A 383 -5.28 -3.46 0.27
N LEU A 384 -4.34 -4.15 0.92
CA LEU A 384 -3.11 -3.52 1.39
C LEU A 384 -2.36 -2.89 0.22
N SER A 385 -1.89 -1.66 0.42
CA SER A 385 -0.85 -1.09 -0.43
C SER A 385 0.46 -1.87 -0.29
N ASN A 386 1.40 -1.66 -1.22
CA ASN A 386 2.70 -2.31 -1.15
C ASN A 386 3.45 -1.91 0.14
N ASP A 387 3.40 -0.63 0.54
CA ASP A 387 4.09 -0.14 1.73
C ASP A 387 3.49 -0.72 3.02
N GLU A 388 2.16 -0.80 3.12
CA GLU A 388 1.48 -1.43 4.25
C GLU A 388 1.77 -2.93 4.32
N ALA A 389 1.81 -3.60 3.16
CA ALA A 389 2.20 -4.99 3.07
C ALA A 389 3.66 -5.20 3.48
N ASP A 390 4.56 -4.30 3.11
CA ASP A 390 5.98 -4.38 3.44
C ASP A 390 6.25 -4.07 4.91
N LEU A 391 5.54 -3.08 5.50
CA LEU A 391 5.53 -2.84 6.94
C LEU A 391 5.05 -4.06 7.71
N LEU A 392 3.93 -4.66 7.29
CA LEU A 392 3.38 -5.85 7.93
C LEU A 392 4.32 -7.06 7.79
N LYS A 393 4.94 -7.26 6.62
CA LYS A 393 5.98 -8.28 6.41
C LYS A 393 7.20 -8.05 7.30
N ALA A 394 7.69 -6.81 7.40
CA ALA A 394 8.86 -6.49 8.20
C ALA A 394 8.59 -6.70 9.70
N TRP A 395 7.41 -6.30 10.17
CA TRP A 395 6.97 -6.55 11.54
C TRP A 395 6.92 -8.04 11.86
N ILE A 396 6.27 -8.84 10.99
CA ILE A 396 6.21 -10.30 11.14
C ILE A 396 7.61 -10.91 11.11
N LYS A 397 8.47 -10.46 10.18
CA LYS A 397 9.87 -10.91 10.07
C LYS A 397 10.70 -10.56 11.31
N ALA A 398 10.41 -9.45 11.97
CA ALA A 398 11.02 -9.04 13.23
C ALA A 398 10.47 -9.80 14.46
N GLY A 399 9.64 -10.83 14.26
CA GLY A 399 9.04 -11.60 15.35
C GLY A 399 7.78 -10.96 15.91
N ALA A 400 7.18 -10.02 15.18
CA ALA A 400 5.97 -9.29 15.53
C ALA A 400 6.01 -8.70 16.94
N PRO A 401 6.97 -7.81 17.28
CA PRO A 401 7.15 -7.38 18.65
C PRO A 401 6.05 -6.42 19.11
N GLU A 402 5.73 -6.48 20.40
CA GLU A 402 4.71 -5.63 21.04
C GLU A 402 5.15 -4.16 21.09
N GLY A 403 6.39 -3.92 21.51
CA GLY A 403 6.97 -2.59 21.66
C GLY A 403 7.93 -2.20 20.52
N PRO A 404 8.41 -0.95 20.51
CA PRO A 404 9.43 -0.51 19.56
C PRO A 404 10.68 -1.38 19.68
N VAL A 405 11.22 -1.80 18.53
CA VAL A 405 12.52 -2.46 18.52
C VAL A 405 13.60 -1.42 18.81
N PRO A 406 14.45 -1.62 19.84
CA PRO A 406 15.58 -0.72 20.08
C PRO A 406 16.51 -0.67 18.86
N PRO A 407 17.10 0.50 18.54
CA PRO A 407 18.09 0.59 17.48
C PRO A 407 19.23 -0.42 17.71
N ALA A 408 19.68 -1.06 16.63
CA ALA A 408 20.77 -2.03 16.65
C ALA A 408 22.06 -1.49 17.32
N ASP A 409 22.24 -0.16 17.32
CA ASP A 409 23.40 0.51 17.93
C ASP A 409 23.42 0.46 19.47
N SER A 410 22.30 0.19 20.13
CA SER A 410 22.21 0.11 21.60
C SER A 410 22.57 -1.27 22.18
N LEU A 411 22.46 -2.32 21.38
CA LEU A 411 22.75 -3.70 21.74
C LEU A 411 23.84 -4.24 20.82
N LYS A 412 25.09 -4.12 21.27
CA LYS A 412 26.24 -4.61 20.53
C LYS A 412 26.32 -6.13 20.70
N PRO A 413 26.68 -6.90 19.65
CA PRO A 413 26.83 -8.35 19.76
C PRO A 413 28.16 -8.70 20.44
N THR A 414 28.32 -8.28 21.70
CA THR A 414 29.48 -8.54 22.57
C THR A 414 28.99 -8.99 23.94
N PHE A 415 29.77 -9.82 24.63
CA PHE A 415 29.38 -10.30 25.96
C PHE A 415 29.17 -9.14 26.94
N THR A 416 29.99 -8.09 26.87
CA THR A 416 29.87 -6.91 27.74
C THR A 416 28.53 -6.18 27.55
N SER A 417 28.08 -5.99 26.30
CA SER A 417 26.79 -5.35 26.03
C SER A 417 25.61 -6.25 26.41
N LEU A 418 25.67 -7.54 26.07
CA LEU A 418 24.64 -8.51 26.42
C LEU A 418 24.54 -8.71 27.93
N LYS A 419 25.66 -8.73 28.66
CA LYS A 419 25.67 -8.86 30.11
C LYS A 419 24.94 -7.70 30.76
N LYS A 420 25.30 -6.46 30.44
CA LYS A 420 24.69 -5.26 31.01
C LYS A 420 23.19 -5.15 30.69
N ASN A 421 22.82 -5.41 29.44
CA ASN A 421 21.48 -5.07 28.95
C ASN A 421 20.49 -6.25 29.03
N ILE A 422 20.97 -7.49 29.10
CA ILE A 422 20.13 -8.70 29.02
C ILE A 422 20.44 -9.68 30.15
N PHE A 423 21.68 -10.15 30.29
CA PHE A 423 21.97 -11.24 31.22
C PHE A 423 21.85 -10.83 32.69
N GLU A 424 22.32 -9.64 33.06
CA GLU A 424 22.14 -9.09 34.41
C GLU A 424 20.66 -8.96 34.79
N PRO A 425 19.81 -8.24 34.03
CA PRO A 425 18.41 -8.05 34.41
C PRO A 425 17.54 -9.31 34.29
N LYS A 426 17.89 -10.27 33.41
CA LYS A 426 16.97 -11.37 33.03
C LYS A 426 17.48 -12.78 33.33
N CYS A 427 18.79 -12.99 33.41
CA CYS A 427 19.37 -14.33 33.56
C CYS A 427 20.02 -14.53 34.94
N LEU A 428 20.75 -13.52 35.44
CA LEU A 428 21.51 -13.63 36.69
C LEU A 428 20.65 -13.74 37.94
N THR A 429 19.35 -13.44 37.89
CA THR A 429 18.44 -13.71 39.01
C THR A 429 18.43 -15.19 39.40
N CYS A 430 18.67 -16.10 38.47
CA CYS A 430 18.71 -17.55 38.71
C CYS A 430 20.04 -18.22 38.32
N HIS A 431 20.79 -17.63 37.38
CA HIS A 431 22.01 -18.20 36.81
C HIS A 431 23.28 -17.48 37.32
N SER A 432 23.36 -17.27 38.63
CA SER A 432 24.49 -16.62 39.33
C SER A 432 24.82 -17.33 40.65
N GLY A 433 25.90 -16.91 41.31
CA GLY A 433 26.28 -17.40 42.64
C GLY A 433 26.95 -18.78 42.65
N ALA A 434 27.07 -19.36 43.84
CA ALA A 434 27.79 -20.62 44.06
C ALA A 434 27.07 -21.86 43.48
N VAL A 435 25.74 -21.80 43.35
CA VAL A 435 24.90 -22.90 42.84
C VAL A 435 23.90 -22.33 41.82
N PRO A 436 24.34 -21.98 40.60
CA PRO A 436 23.46 -21.41 39.59
C PRO A 436 22.47 -22.46 39.06
N LYS A 437 21.23 -22.06 38.76
CA LYS A 437 20.21 -23.01 38.27
C LYS A 437 20.66 -23.69 36.98
N GLY A 438 20.48 -25.01 36.94
CA GLY A 438 20.85 -25.83 35.78
C GLY A 438 22.35 -25.85 35.50
N ASP A 439 23.18 -25.51 36.48
CA ASP A 439 24.65 -25.47 36.38
C ASP A 439 25.16 -24.54 35.25
N VAL A 440 24.38 -23.50 34.93
CA VAL A 440 24.72 -22.50 33.92
C VAL A 440 24.89 -21.15 34.57
N SER A 441 26.03 -20.50 34.35
CA SER A 441 26.33 -19.17 34.91
C SER A 441 26.57 -18.14 33.80
N PHE A 442 25.92 -16.98 33.90
CA PHE A 442 26.13 -15.84 33.00
C PHE A 442 27.01 -14.74 33.61
N GLU A 443 27.64 -14.98 34.77
CA GLU A 443 28.40 -13.92 35.48
C GLU A 443 29.63 -13.46 34.69
N THR A 444 30.28 -14.39 34.00
CA THR A 444 31.41 -14.13 33.12
C THR A 444 31.32 -15.02 31.88
N LEU A 445 31.91 -14.56 30.77
CA LEU A 445 31.97 -15.34 29.54
C LEU A 445 32.66 -16.69 29.75
N GLN A 446 33.69 -16.72 30.59
CA GLN A 446 34.42 -17.94 30.93
C GLN A 446 33.53 -18.95 31.65
N LYS A 447 32.77 -18.51 32.67
CA LYS A 447 31.83 -19.39 33.40
C LYS A 447 30.71 -19.91 32.50
N LEU A 448 30.23 -19.09 31.55
CA LEU A 448 29.23 -19.51 30.58
C LEU A 448 29.78 -20.60 29.64
N LYS A 449 31.00 -20.41 29.11
CA LYS A 449 31.67 -21.38 28.24
C LYS A 449 32.04 -22.68 28.96
N SER A 450 32.37 -22.60 30.25
CA SER A 450 32.74 -23.76 31.07
C SER A 450 31.56 -24.40 31.81
N SER A 451 30.33 -23.95 31.56
CA SER A 451 29.15 -24.50 32.23
C SER A 451 28.95 -25.97 31.80
N PRO A 452 28.73 -26.93 32.72
CA PRO A 452 28.60 -28.35 32.39
C PRO A 452 27.55 -28.70 31.33
N ARG A 453 26.48 -27.90 31.24
CA ARG A 453 25.44 -28.06 30.21
C ARG A 453 25.79 -27.47 28.85
N GLN A 454 26.97 -26.86 28.73
CA GLN A 454 27.51 -26.29 27.49
C GLN A 454 26.48 -25.46 26.69
N PRO A 455 25.82 -24.47 27.31
CA PRO A 455 24.88 -23.60 26.59
C PRO A 455 25.58 -22.80 25.49
N LEU A 456 26.89 -22.59 25.62
CA LEU A 456 27.75 -21.97 24.63
C LEU A 456 29.05 -22.77 24.52
N SER A 457 29.13 -23.68 23.55
CA SER A 457 30.36 -24.43 23.27
C SER A 457 31.27 -23.71 22.26
N MET A 458 32.54 -24.15 22.16
CA MET A 458 33.48 -23.70 21.12
C MET A 458 33.08 -24.17 19.73
N GLU A 459 32.32 -25.27 19.65
CA GLU A 459 31.80 -25.84 18.41
C GLU A 459 30.57 -25.05 17.90
N ASP A 460 29.82 -24.43 18.82
CA ASP A 460 28.68 -23.54 18.52
C ASP A 460 29.10 -22.12 18.13
N ALA A 461 30.37 -21.75 18.32
CA ALA A 461 30.89 -20.43 17.99
C ALA A 461 30.90 -20.27 16.46
N GLY A 462 29.89 -19.59 15.92
CA GLY A 462 29.68 -19.42 14.48
C GLY A 462 28.36 -19.98 13.97
N ASP A 463 27.72 -20.91 14.69
CA ASP A 463 26.42 -21.48 14.34
C ASP A 463 25.39 -21.34 15.48
N PRO A 464 24.52 -20.32 15.39
CA PRO A 464 23.46 -20.15 16.38
C PRO A 464 22.44 -21.29 16.41
N MET A 465 22.27 -22.06 15.34
CA MET A 465 21.27 -23.14 15.29
C MET A 465 21.70 -24.38 16.06
N SER A 466 23.01 -24.57 16.29
CA SER A 466 23.54 -25.64 17.14
C SER A 466 23.67 -25.22 18.61
N SER A 467 23.71 -23.92 18.89
CA SER A 467 23.88 -23.38 20.24
C SER A 467 22.72 -23.73 21.19
N GLY A 468 23.03 -24.47 22.26
CA GLY A 468 22.08 -24.79 23.32
C GLY A 468 21.44 -23.55 23.96
N LEU A 469 22.17 -22.44 24.04
CA LEU A 469 21.64 -21.14 24.47
C LEU A 469 20.55 -20.67 23.51
N TYR A 470 20.82 -20.53 22.22
CA TYR A 470 19.82 -20.04 21.28
C TYR A 470 18.58 -20.96 21.21
N LEU A 471 18.79 -22.28 21.23
CA LEU A 471 17.71 -23.27 21.22
C LEU A 471 16.79 -23.16 22.44
N ILE A 472 17.33 -22.97 23.65
CA ILE A 472 16.49 -22.84 24.85
C ILE A 472 15.75 -21.50 24.89
N LEU A 473 16.32 -20.42 24.34
CA LEU A 473 15.66 -19.11 24.24
C LEU A 473 14.51 -19.11 23.22
N THR A 474 14.58 -19.96 22.20
CA THR A 474 13.60 -20.05 21.10
C THR A 474 12.70 -21.29 21.18
N HIS A 475 12.78 -22.06 22.26
CA HIS A 475 12.05 -23.32 22.41
C HIS A 475 10.53 -23.13 22.20
N ALA A 476 9.89 -24.01 21.42
CA ALA A 476 8.48 -23.90 21.06
C ALA A 476 7.55 -24.01 22.27
N ASP A 477 7.82 -24.94 23.20
CA ASP A 477 7.12 -25.07 24.48
C ASP A 477 7.49 -23.92 25.46
N PRO A 478 6.55 -23.04 25.84
CA PRO A 478 6.79 -21.94 26.79
C PRO A 478 7.27 -22.38 28.17
N LYS A 479 6.96 -23.62 28.59
CA LYS A 479 7.41 -24.16 29.89
C LYS A 479 8.89 -24.53 29.91
N ARG A 480 9.47 -24.75 28.73
CA ARG A 480 10.88 -25.10 28.53
C ARG A 480 11.73 -23.90 28.12
N ARG A 481 11.09 -22.83 27.63
CA ARG A 481 11.76 -21.60 27.23
C ARG A 481 12.33 -20.87 28.45
N MET A 482 13.53 -20.32 28.29
CA MET A 482 14.15 -19.45 29.29
C MET A 482 14.12 -17.99 28.84
N PRO A 483 13.87 -17.02 29.74
CA PRO A 483 13.43 -17.19 31.12
C PRO A 483 12.03 -17.83 31.23
N PRO A 484 11.72 -18.57 32.32
CA PRO A 484 10.44 -19.26 32.45
C PRO A 484 9.24 -18.33 32.38
N ALA A 485 8.13 -18.81 31.81
CA ALA A 485 6.86 -18.10 31.83
C ALA A 485 6.45 -17.75 33.28
N GLY A 486 6.09 -16.48 33.54
CA GLY A 486 5.73 -16.00 34.88
C GLY A 486 6.90 -15.46 35.72
N SER A 487 8.14 -15.52 35.23
CA SER A 487 9.32 -14.90 35.88
C SER A 487 9.35 -13.37 35.83
N GLY A 488 8.39 -12.73 35.13
CA GLY A 488 8.27 -11.28 34.99
C GLY A 488 9.24 -10.64 34.00
N ASN A 489 10.25 -11.37 33.52
CA ASN A 489 11.35 -10.82 32.71
C ASN A 489 11.58 -11.60 31.40
N PRO A 490 10.57 -11.77 30.52
CA PRO A 490 10.76 -12.47 29.24
C PRO A 490 11.77 -11.74 28.34
N LEU A 491 12.48 -12.52 27.51
CA LEU A 491 13.30 -11.95 26.44
C LEU A 491 12.42 -11.42 25.32
N LYS A 492 12.81 -10.26 24.78
CA LYS A 492 12.22 -9.69 23.58
C LYS A 492 12.86 -10.35 22.33
N PRO A 493 12.17 -10.42 21.19
CA PRO A 493 12.71 -11.02 19.97
C PRO A 493 14.08 -10.46 19.55
N GLU A 494 14.36 -9.20 19.84
CA GLU A 494 15.56 -8.50 19.35
C GLU A 494 16.75 -8.73 20.27
N GLU A 495 16.50 -8.93 21.56
CA GLU A 495 17.51 -9.45 22.49
C GLU A 495 17.94 -10.86 22.06
N ILE A 496 17.00 -11.69 21.61
CA ILE A 496 17.29 -13.03 21.06
C ILE A 496 18.09 -12.92 19.75
N GLU A 497 17.75 -11.99 18.87
CA GLU A 497 18.47 -11.81 17.60
C GLU A 497 19.89 -11.27 17.81
N VAL A 498 20.13 -10.36 18.76
CA VAL A 498 21.50 -9.91 19.09
C VAL A 498 22.30 -11.02 19.77
N ILE A 499 21.68 -11.85 20.62
CA ILE A 499 22.33 -13.06 21.17
C ILE A 499 22.73 -14.02 20.04
N LYS A 500 21.84 -14.24 19.06
CA LYS A 500 22.11 -15.04 17.87
C LYS A 500 23.27 -14.46 17.05
N GLN A 501 23.29 -13.16 16.82
CA GLN A 501 24.38 -12.50 16.11
C GLN A 501 25.70 -12.60 16.87
N TRP A 502 25.68 -12.43 18.19
CA TRP A 502 26.84 -12.61 19.05
C TRP A 502 27.40 -14.04 18.97
N ILE A 503 26.53 -15.07 19.01
CA ILE A 503 26.95 -16.47 18.81
C ILE A 503 27.56 -16.67 17.42
N LYS A 504 26.92 -16.11 16.38
CA LYS A 504 27.41 -16.17 14.99
C LYS A 504 28.79 -15.51 14.82
N LEU A 505 29.07 -14.47 15.61
CA LEU A 505 30.38 -13.79 15.63
C LEU A 505 31.43 -14.52 16.50
N GLY A 506 31.14 -15.74 16.98
CA GLY A 506 32.04 -16.51 17.82
C GLY A 506 32.05 -16.07 19.29
N ALA A 507 30.98 -15.42 19.73
CA ALA A 507 30.78 -14.93 21.08
C ALA A 507 31.93 -14.03 21.59
N PRO A 508 32.22 -12.89 20.91
CA PRO A 508 33.28 -11.98 21.33
C PRO A 508 33.00 -11.38 22.71
N ALA A 509 34.06 -11.15 23.49
CA ALA A 509 33.94 -10.52 24.80
C ALA A 509 33.60 -9.02 24.65
N ASP A 510 34.38 -8.33 23.82
CA ASP A 510 34.33 -6.88 23.60
C ASP A 510 34.51 -6.53 22.11
N GLU A 511 34.27 -5.28 21.73
CA GLU A 511 34.48 -4.82 20.36
C GLU A 511 35.95 -4.94 19.95
N GLY A 512 36.19 -5.51 18.78
CA GLY A 512 37.54 -5.68 18.24
C GLY A 512 38.36 -6.81 18.90
N THR A 513 37.79 -7.61 19.81
CA THR A 513 38.47 -8.84 20.26
C THR A 513 38.60 -9.81 19.07
N PRO A 514 39.81 -10.24 18.69
CA PRO A 514 39.97 -11.28 17.68
C PRO A 514 39.28 -12.54 18.22
N THR A 515 38.32 -13.08 17.47
CA THR A 515 37.89 -14.45 17.69
C THR A 515 39.13 -15.33 17.68
N PRO A 516 39.34 -16.22 18.67
CA PRO A 516 40.36 -17.24 18.53
C PRO A 516 40.04 -17.98 17.24
N SER A 517 40.94 -17.90 16.26
CA SER A 517 40.90 -18.73 15.07
C SER A 517 40.62 -20.15 15.52
N PRO A 518 39.74 -20.92 14.85
CA PRO A 518 39.64 -22.34 15.10
C PRO A 518 41.07 -22.87 15.07
N ALA A 519 41.53 -23.46 16.19
CA ALA A 519 42.81 -24.13 16.17
C ALA A 519 42.76 -25.10 14.97
N PRO A 520 43.82 -25.17 14.14
CA PRO A 520 43.84 -26.11 13.04
C PRO A 520 43.56 -27.49 13.64
N VAL A 521 42.41 -28.05 13.27
CA VAL A 521 42.06 -29.42 13.60
C VAL A 521 43.28 -30.25 13.16
N PRO A 522 43.96 -30.98 14.05
CA PRO A 522 45.03 -31.86 13.60
C PRO A 522 44.40 -32.76 12.54
N SER A 523 44.90 -32.63 11.31
CA SER A 523 44.43 -33.35 10.14
C SER A 523 44.37 -34.82 10.52
N ARG A 524 43.17 -35.35 10.73
CA ARG A 524 43.00 -36.79 10.88
C ARG A 524 43.48 -37.38 9.58
N SER A 525 44.54 -38.17 9.66
CA SER A 525 45.03 -38.97 8.53
C SER A 525 43.84 -39.66 7.87
N PRO A 526 43.82 -39.75 6.53
CA PRO A 526 42.76 -40.47 5.83
C PRO A 526 42.65 -41.88 6.44
N PRO A 527 41.43 -42.43 6.60
CA PRO A 527 41.30 -43.83 6.98
C PRO A 527 42.10 -44.67 5.98
N PRO A 528 42.85 -45.70 6.44
CA PRO A 528 43.59 -46.57 5.54
C PRO A 528 42.65 -47.15 4.49
N ALA A 529 43.12 -47.20 3.25
CA ALA A 529 42.36 -47.74 2.12
C ALA A 529 41.76 -49.11 2.48
N PRO A 530 40.53 -49.41 2.04
CA PRO A 530 39.94 -50.72 2.26
C PRO A 530 40.84 -51.80 1.63
N ALA A 531 41.12 -52.85 2.39
CA ALA A 531 41.91 -53.99 1.95
C ALA A 531 41.31 -54.61 0.66
N PRO A 532 42.15 -55.12 -0.26
CA PRO A 532 41.67 -55.78 -1.47
C PRO A 532 40.77 -56.97 -1.12
N SER A 533 39.62 -57.05 -1.79
CA SER A 533 38.68 -58.16 -1.64
C SER A 533 39.34 -59.51 -1.96
N PRO A 534 39.04 -60.58 -1.20
CA PRO A 534 39.55 -61.90 -1.53
C PRO A 534 38.93 -62.42 -2.84
N SER A 535 39.75 -63.11 -3.64
CA SER A 535 39.37 -63.70 -4.93
C SER A 535 38.19 -64.68 -4.80
N PRO A 536 37.39 -64.87 -5.87
CA PRO A 536 36.23 -65.75 -5.83
C PRO A 536 36.64 -67.23 -5.81
N LEU A 537 36.03 -68.01 -4.92
CA LEU A 537 36.06 -69.48 -4.96
C LEU A 537 35.20 -70.02 -6.12
N PRO A 538 35.52 -71.21 -6.68
CA PRO A 538 34.87 -71.72 -7.87
C PRO A 538 33.48 -72.34 -7.63
N SER A 539 32.67 -72.16 -8.67
CA SER A 539 31.28 -72.52 -8.96
C SER A 539 30.69 -73.83 -8.42
N ARG A 540 29.38 -73.81 -8.12
CA ARG A 540 28.47 -74.96 -8.28
C ARG A 540 27.19 -74.52 -9.00
N ASN A 541 26.93 -75.14 -10.15
CA ASN A 541 25.72 -74.96 -10.96
C ASN A 541 24.46 -75.50 -10.24
N PRO A 542 23.30 -74.85 -10.40
CA PRO A 542 22.00 -75.43 -10.05
C PRO A 542 21.37 -76.20 -11.24
N ALA A 543 20.64 -77.27 -10.92
CA ALA A 543 19.87 -78.11 -11.83
C ALA A 543 18.55 -77.43 -12.29
N PRO A 544 17.94 -77.86 -13.42
CA PRO A 544 16.83 -77.14 -14.05
C PRO A 544 15.44 -77.49 -13.47
N LEU A 545 14.53 -76.50 -13.49
CA LEU A 545 13.10 -76.64 -13.17
C LEU A 545 12.28 -76.96 -14.43
N PRO A 546 11.19 -77.76 -14.33
CA PRO A 546 10.26 -77.99 -15.43
C PRO A 546 9.15 -76.93 -15.51
N SER A 547 8.66 -76.72 -16.73
CA SER A 547 7.64 -75.74 -17.12
C SER A 547 6.22 -76.19 -16.82
N GLY A 548 5.34 -75.21 -16.57
CA GLY A 548 3.94 -75.26 -16.99
C GLY A 548 2.90 -75.02 -15.88
N VAL A 549 2.14 -73.94 -16.04
CA VAL A 549 0.66 -73.82 -16.01
C VAL A 549 0.25 -72.43 -15.48
N PRO A 550 -0.76 -71.75 -16.07
CA PRO A 550 -1.03 -70.33 -15.85
C PRO A 550 -2.02 -70.03 -14.71
N VAL A 551 -1.91 -68.79 -14.25
CA VAL A 551 -2.66 -68.11 -13.18
C VAL A 551 -4.13 -67.84 -13.58
N PRO A 552 -5.08 -67.89 -12.62
CA PRO A 552 -6.27 -67.06 -12.66
C PRO A 552 -6.32 -66.05 -11.50
N ILE A 553 -6.78 -64.85 -11.83
CA ILE A 553 -7.11 -63.74 -10.92
C ILE A 553 -8.56 -63.93 -10.41
N PRO A 554 -8.86 -63.58 -9.15
CA PRO A 554 -10.01 -62.69 -8.89
C PRO A 554 -9.66 -61.64 -7.81
N SER A 555 -9.92 -60.35 -7.99
CA SER A 555 -11.19 -59.59 -7.94
C SER A 555 -11.88 -59.51 -6.57
N VAL A 556 -11.77 -58.30 -6.01
CA VAL A 556 -12.62 -57.50 -5.10
C VAL A 556 -13.78 -58.19 -4.35
N GLY A 557 -13.87 -57.93 -3.03
CA GLY A 557 -15.03 -58.24 -2.21
C GLY A 557 -14.98 -57.58 -0.83
N GLU A 558 -15.98 -56.74 -0.59
CA GLU A 558 -16.36 -55.90 0.54
C GLU A 558 -16.48 -56.63 1.91
N GLU A 559 -16.34 -55.85 3.00
CA GLU A 559 -17.39 -55.71 4.04
C GLU A 559 -17.06 -55.99 5.55
N LEU A 560 -17.44 -54.98 6.36
CA LEU A 560 -17.93 -54.91 7.75
C LEU A 560 -17.03 -54.90 9.02
N ALA A 561 -17.04 -53.69 9.59
CA ALA A 561 -17.02 -53.17 10.95
C ALA A 561 -17.34 -54.02 12.23
N ARG A 562 -16.65 -53.58 13.31
CA ARG A 562 -17.09 -53.32 14.72
C ARG A 562 -17.19 -54.49 15.73
N PRO A 563 -17.19 -54.20 17.06
CA PRO A 563 -17.23 -52.90 17.77
C PRO A 563 -15.89 -52.33 18.23
#